data_AF-A0A967LUT8-F1
#
_entry.id   AF-A0A967LUT8-F1
#
_cell.length_a   1.000
_cell.length_b   1.000
_cell.length_c   1.000
_cell.angle_alpha   90.00
_cell.angle_beta   90.00
_cell.angle_gamma   90.00
#
_symmetry.space_group_name_H-M   'P 1'
#
loop_
_entity.id
_entity.type
_entity.pdbx_description
1 polymer ?
#
loop_
_entity_poly.entity_id
_entity_poly.type
_entity_poly.pdbx_seq_one_letter_code
_entity_poly.pdbx_strand_id
1 'polypeptide(L)' 'MESNNALAQALTEMAEEVGLAEEDVTLLKAGKPLEIVDDSQDRAWRVHPFLFAVHEPDKIRLDWENKEMRWILPEEI' A
#
# COMPACT_ATOMS: atom_id res chain seq x y z
N MET A 1 8.80 8.31 13.69
CA MET A 1 7.85 7.82 14.70
C MET A 1 6.59 7.53 13.93
N GLU A 2 6.24 6.25 13.79
CA GLU A 2 5.11 5.83 12.95
C GLU A 2 3.84 6.60 13.33
N SER A 3 3.13 7.04 12.29
CA SER A 3 1.91 7.82 12.48
C SER A 3 0.79 6.88 12.93
N ASN A 4 0.04 7.25 13.97
CA ASN A 4 -1.20 6.55 14.37
C ASN A 4 -2.33 6.67 13.32
N ASN A 5 -2.05 7.26 12.15
CA ASN A 5 -2.97 7.42 11.04
C ASN A 5 -2.55 6.49 9.88
N ALA A 6 -3.33 5.44 9.67
CA ALA A 6 -3.07 4.44 8.62
C ALA A 6 -3.02 5.04 7.21
N LEU A 7 -3.79 6.10 6.92
CA LEU A 7 -3.75 6.75 5.61
C LEU A 7 -2.43 7.52 5.43
N ALA A 8 -1.98 8.23 6.47
CA ALA A 8 -0.70 8.93 6.42
C ALA A 8 0.46 7.94 6.24
N GLN A 9 0.41 6.81 6.94
CA GLN A 9 1.39 5.74 6.76
C GLN A 9 1.35 5.20 5.33
N ALA A 10 0.17 4.89 4.78
CA ALA A 10 0.06 4.42 3.39
C ALA A 10 0.64 5.40 2.37
N LEU A 11 0.48 6.72 2.56
CA LEU A 11 1.10 7.74 1.71
C LEU A 11 2.63 7.77 1.86
N THR A 12 3.16 7.61 3.08
CA THR A 12 4.61 7.50 3.32
C THR A 12 5.18 6.26 2.63
N GLU A 13 4.58 5.09 2.82
CA GLU A 13 5.04 3.85 2.18
C GLU A 13 4.94 3.92 0.65
N MET A 14 3.89 4.53 0.09
CA MET A 14 3.82 4.71 -1.38
C MET A 14 4.95 5.60 -1.91
N ALA A 15 5.34 6.64 -1.16
CA ALA A 15 6.46 7.49 -1.55
C ALA A 15 7.81 6.74 -1.43
N GLU A 16 7.95 5.89 -0.42
CA GLU A 16 9.18 5.11 -0.17
C GLU A 16 9.30 3.93 -1.15
N GLU A 17 8.30 3.05 -1.22
CA GLU A 17 8.38 1.78 -1.96
C GLU A 17 8.12 1.91 -3.46
N VAL A 18 7.30 2.87 -3.89
CA VAL A 18 6.90 3.02 -5.30
C VAL A 18 7.14 4.42 -5.88
N GLY A 19 7.68 5.35 -5.10
CA GLY A 19 8.07 6.69 -5.54
C GLY A 19 6.91 7.62 -5.88
N LEU A 20 5.68 7.33 -5.43
CA LEU A 20 4.49 8.15 -5.68
C LEU A 20 4.20 9.06 -4.47
N ALA A 21 4.17 10.37 -4.70
CA ALA A 21 3.79 11.35 -3.68
C ALA A 21 2.27 11.48 -3.57
N GLU A 22 1.79 12.20 -2.55
CA GLU A 22 0.35 12.42 -2.33
C GLU A 22 -0.32 13.10 -3.53
N GLU A 23 0.39 14.00 -4.23
CA GLU A 23 -0.09 14.66 -5.43
C GLU A 23 -0.24 13.75 -6.67
N ASP A 24 0.44 12.60 -6.71
CA ASP A 24 0.41 11.67 -7.86
C ASP A 24 -0.81 10.73 -7.82
N VAL A 25 -1.59 10.77 -6.74
CA VAL A 25 -2.67 9.82 -6.48
C VAL A 25 -3.96 10.49 -6.02
N THR A 26 -5.05 9.74 -6.08
CA THR A 26 -6.33 10.12 -5.48
C THR A 26 -6.92 8.97 -4.71
N LEU A 27 -7.15 9.16 -3.41
CA LEU A 27 -7.85 8.18 -2.59
C LEU A 27 -9.30 8.03 -3.07
N LEU A 28 -9.65 6.84 -3.56
CA LEU A 28 -11.00 6.52 -3.98
C LEU A 28 -11.82 5.89 -2.85
N LYS A 29 -11.19 5.03 -2.04
CA LYS A 29 -11.89 4.26 -1.00
C LYS A 29 -10.95 3.75 0.08
N ALA A 30 -11.41 3.77 1.33
CA ALA A 30 -10.85 2.96 2.41
C ALA A 30 -11.56 1.61 2.47
N GLY A 31 -10.80 0.52 2.44
CA GLY A 31 -11.32 -0.84 2.59
C GLY A 31 -11.54 -1.21 4.06
N LYS A 32 -12.18 -2.37 4.29
CA LYS A 32 -12.34 -2.92 5.63
C LYS A 32 -10.97 -3.40 6.13
N PRO A 33 -10.53 -3.02 7.35
CA PRO A 33 -9.31 -3.56 7.93
C PRO A 33 -9.33 -5.10 7.98
N LEU A 34 -8.19 -5.70 7.65
CA LEU A 34 -7.97 -7.14 7.70
C LEU A 34 -7.21 -7.48 8.98
N GLU A 35 -7.63 -8.54 9.66
CA GLU A 35 -6.90 -9.09 10.80
C GLU A 35 -6.28 -10.41 10.38
N ILE A 36 -4.96 -10.51 10.53
CA ILE A 36 -4.16 -11.67 10.14
C ILE A 36 -3.48 -12.17 11.40
N VAL A 37 -3.86 -13.37 11.85
CA VAL A 37 -3.28 -14.01 13.05
C VAL A 37 -2.29 -15.07 12.59
N ASP A 38 -1.07 -14.98 13.09
CA ASP A 38 -0.01 -15.96 12.92
C ASP A 38 0.30 -16.58 14.29
N ASP A 39 -0.43 -17.65 14.61
CA ASP A 39 -0.27 -18.40 15.86
C ASP A 39 1.13 -19.02 15.99
N SER A 40 1.81 -19.29 14.86
CA SER A 40 3.15 -19.89 14.87
C SER A 40 4.23 -18.93 15.37
N GLN A 41 4.00 -17.62 15.20
CA GLN A 41 4.89 -16.55 15.59
C GLN A 41 4.35 -15.73 16.78
N ASP A 42 3.25 -16.17 17.40
CA ASP A 42 2.53 -15.44 18.47
C ASP A 42 2.31 -13.96 18.11
N ARG A 43 1.83 -13.72 16.88
CA ARG A 43 1.70 -12.36 16.34
C ARG A 43 0.37 -12.18 15.61
N ALA A 44 -0.21 -11.00 15.76
CA ALA A 44 -1.36 -10.58 14.97
C ALA A 44 -1.05 -9.26 14.26
N TRP A 45 -1.52 -9.14 13.02
CA TRP A 45 -1.40 -7.95 12.19
C TRP A 45 -2.79 -7.39 11.89
N ARG A 46 -2.91 -6.07 11.89
CA ARG A 46 -4.08 -5.36 11.39
C ARG A 46 -3.67 -4.52 10.18
N VAL A 47 -4.16 -4.88 9.01
CA VAL A 47 -3.82 -4.21 7.74
C VAL A 47 -5.00 -3.32 7.32
N HIS A 48 -4.71 -2.06 6.98
CA HIS A 48 -5.69 -1.08 6.54
C HIS A 48 -5.56 -0.85 5.03
N PRO A 49 -6.38 -1.50 4.18
CA PRO A 49 -6.26 -1.36 2.73
C PRO A 49 -6.90 -0.05 2.24
N PHE A 50 -6.27 0.58 1.26
CA PHE A 50 -6.76 1.78 0.57
C PHE A 50 -6.70 1.58 -0.94
N LEU A 51 -7.71 2.08 -1.65
CA LEU A 51 -7.76 2.10 -3.10
C LEU A 51 -7.42 3.51 -3.59
N PHE A 52 -6.33 3.63 -4.34
CA PHE A 52 -5.90 4.87 -4.98
C PHE A 52 -6.03 4.78 -6.50
N ALA A 53 -6.44 5.87 -7.13
CA ALA A 53 -6.19 6.10 -8.55
C ALA A 53 -4.81 6.74 -8.71
N VAL A 54 -3.96 6.16 -9.54
CA VAL A 54 -2.65 6.72 -9.89
C VAL A 54 -2.80 7.56 -11.16
N HIS A 55 -2.31 8.80 -11.15
CA HIS A 55 -2.46 9.70 -12.30
C HIS A 55 -1.48 9.38 -13.43
N GLU A 56 -0.23 9.04 -13.09
CA GLU A 56 0.85 8.73 -14.03
C GLU A 56 1.57 7.42 -13.62
N PRO A 57 1.04 6.24 -13.99
CA PRO A 57 1.61 4.94 -13.60
C PRO A 57 3.08 4.74 -13.99
N ASP A 58 3.53 5.41 -15.06
CA ASP A 58 4.92 5.33 -15.54
C ASP A 58 5.94 5.96 -14.59
N LYS A 59 5.50 6.74 -13.58
CA LYS A 59 6.36 7.28 -12.52
C LYS A 59 6.80 6.24 -11.50
N ILE A 60 6.10 5.11 -11.39
CA ILE A 60 6.36 4.13 -10.33
C ILE A 60 7.78 3.58 -10.41
N ARG A 61 8.54 3.68 -9.32
CA ARG A 61 9.88 3.11 -9.18
C ARG A 61 9.96 2.34 -7.88
N LEU A 62 10.27 1.05 -7.97
CA LEU A 62 10.48 0.21 -6.81
C LEU A 62 11.74 0.62 -6.06
N ASP A 63 11.65 0.58 -4.74
CA ASP A 63 12.81 0.64 -3.87
C ASP A 63 13.42 -0.76 -3.64
N TRP A 64 14.27 -0.89 -2.61
CA TRP A 64 14.99 -2.12 -2.32
C TRP A 64 14.13 -3.21 -1.63
N GLU A 65 12.95 -2.87 -1.10
CA GLU A 65 12.09 -3.82 -0.39
C GLU A 65 11.38 -4.78 -1.35
N ASN A 66 11.15 -4.35 -2.59
CA ASN A 66 10.43 -5.09 -3.61
C ASN A 66 11.32 -5.42 -4.82
N LYS A 67 11.13 -6.61 -5.41
CA LYS A 67 11.95 -7.07 -6.57
C LYS A 67 11.29 -6.88 -7.92
N GLU A 68 9.97 -6.99 -7.98
CA GLU A 68 9.20 -6.99 -9.23
C GLU A 68 7.84 -6.34 -9.00
N MET A 69 7.30 -5.71 -10.04
CA MET A 69 5.95 -5.14 -10.06
C MET A 69 5.27 -5.53 -11.37
N ARG A 70 3.98 -5.89 -11.29
CA ARG A 70 3.10 -6.00 -12.45
C ARG A 70 1.74 -5.39 -12.14
N TRP A 71 1.18 -4.69 -13.11
CA TRP A 71 -0.25 -4.39 -13.12
C TRP A 71 -1.02 -5.64 -13.55
N ILE A 72 -2.10 -5.96 -12.85
CA ILE A 72 -2.89 -7.16 -13.05
C ILE A 72 -4.37 -6.81 -13.13
N LEU A 73 -5.13 -7.60 -13.87
CA LEU A 73 -6.58 -7.52 -13.87
C LEU A 73 -7.15 -8.23 -12.62
N PRO A 74 -8.32 -7.81 -12.09
CA PRO A 74 -8.93 -8.45 -10.93
C PRO A 74 -9.15 -9.96 -11.08
N GLU A 75 -9.37 -10.46 -12.29
CA GLU A 75 -9.52 -11.88 -12.62
C GLU A 75 -8.22 -12.69 -12.57
N GLU A 76 -7.06 -12.04 -12.41
CA GLU A 76 -5.75 -12.68 -12.26
C GLU A 76 -5.31 -12.82 -10.79
N ILE A 77 -6.20 -12.50 -9.83
CA ILE A 77 -6.01 -12.67 -8.38
C ILE A 77 -6.34 -14.11 -7.95
#